data_AF-A0A925PM85-F1
#
_entry.id   AF-A0A925PM85-F1
#
_cell.length_a   1.000
_cell.length_b   1.000
_cell.length_c   1.000
_cell.angle_alpha   90.00
_cell.angle_beta   90.00
_cell.angle_gamma   90.00
#
_symmetry.space_group_name_H-M   'P 1'
#
loop_
_entity.id
_entity.type
_entity.pdbx_description
1 polymer ?
#
loop_
_entity_poly.entity_id
_entity_poly.type
_entity_poly.pdbx_seq_one_letter_code
_entity_poly.pdbx_strand_id
1 'polypeptide(L)'
;MKLRSNKGFTLIEVIVVAAIIAILAGILVPMIFNQIDESKTARAQADVKSLAMAIQMLRKDTGKFPTLDKITATDTVTILYVPDGNAGIPNLAAGWSKAKENNITDHLRDNSGAYSNWKGPYLPQLSVDPWNNAYVINADAFRSPGSAVWVLSGGPNGKIDTPAAATTINTDAVGNLIADADDIGIRLQ
;
A
#
# COMPACT_ATOMS: atom_id res chain seq x y z
N MET A 1 67.89 3.75 -23.89
CA MET A 1 66.58 4.02 -23.24
C MET A 1 65.53 3.20 -24.00
N LYS A 2 65.04 2.08 -23.44
CA LYS A 2 64.09 1.18 -24.14
C LYS A 2 62.71 1.84 -24.16
N LEU A 3 62.24 2.29 -25.33
CA LEU A 3 60.87 2.79 -25.49
C LEU A 3 59.91 1.62 -25.34
N ARG A 4 59.05 1.66 -24.32
CA ARG A 4 57.99 0.68 -24.11
C ARG A 4 57.01 0.76 -25.28
N SER A 5 56.74 -0.39 -25.91
CA SER A 5 55.67 -0.52 -26.92
C SER A 5 54.33 -0.46 -26.20
N ASN A 6 53.64 0.67 -26.32
CA ASN A 6 52.24 0.77 -25.92
C ASN A 6 51.41 0.10 -27.01
N LYS A 7 50.94 -1.13 -26.75
CA LYS A 7 49.97 -1.80 -27.62
C LYS A 7 48.66 -1.01 -27.59
N GLY A 8 48.21 -0.52 -28.74
CA GLY A 8 46.91 0.11 -28.90
C GLY A 8 45.79 -0.92 -28.97
N PHE A 9 44.59 -0.54 -28.52
CA PHE A 9 43.37 -1.35 -28.66
C PHE A 9 42.98 -1.48 -30.13
N THR A 10 42.55 -2.68 -30.54
CA THR A 10 42.02 -2.89 -31.88
C THR A 10 40.53 -2.52 -31.93
N LEU A 11 40.08 -2.02 -33.09
CA LEU A 11 38.67 -1.66 -33.30
C LEU A 11 37.75 -2.88 -33.19
N ILE A 12 38.26 -4.06 -33.57
CA ILE A 12 37.53 -5.33 -33.46
C ILE A 12 37.32 -5.76 -32.00
N GLU A 13 38.30 -5.56 -31.10
CA GLU A 13 38.13 -5.88 -29.67
C GLU A 13 37.01 -5.05 -29.05
N VAL A 14 36.95 -3.75 -29.35
CA VAL A 14 35.91 -2.88 -28.81
C VAL A 14 34.52 -3.27 -29.34
N ILE A 15 34.40 -3.65 -30.61
CA ILE A 15 33.12 -4.07 -31.20
C ILE A 15 32.62 -5.37 -30.58
N VAL A 16 33.50 -6.38 -30.40
CA VAL A 16 33.10 -7.66 -29.81
C VAL A 16 32.66 -7.47 -28.35
N VAL A 17 33.39 -6.66 -27.58
CA VAL A 17 33.02 -6.34 -26.19
C VAL A 17 31.67 -5.61 -26.13
N ALA A 18 31.48 -4.60 -26.98
CA ALA A 18 30.21 -3.87 -27.06
C ALA A 18 29.03 -4.78 -27.45
N ALA A 19 29.24 -5.74 -28.36
CA ALA A 19 28.22 -6.71 -28.76
C ALA A 19 27.81 -7.63 -27.59
N ILE A 20 28.76 -8.13 -26.81
CA ILE A 20 28.46 -8.96 -25.64
C ILE A 20 27.72 -8.14 -24.57
N ILE A 21 28.15 -6.90 -24.30
CA ILE A 21 27.46 -6.00 -23.36
C ILE A 21 26.03 -5.72 -23.81
N ALA A 22 25.79 -5.49 -25.11
CA ALA A 22 24.45 -5.25 -25.64
C ALA A 22 23.53 -6.46 -25.44
N ILE A 23 24.03 -7.69 -25.67
CA ILE A 23 23.26 -8.92 -25.45
C ILE A 23 22.95 -9.10 -23.96
N LEU A 24 23.94 -8.94 -23.09
CA LEU A 24 23.76 -9.09 -21.64
C LEU A 24 22.79 -8.03 -21.09
N ALA A 25 22.95 -6.77 -21.48
CA ALA A 25 22.06 -5.68 -21.08
C ALA A 25 20.62 -5.95 -21.56
N GLY A 26 20.43 -6.47 -22.78
CA GLY A 26 19.11 -6.81 -23.32
C GLY A 26 18.35 -7.84 -22.48
N ILE A 27 19.04 -8.78 -21.84
CA ILE A 27 18.42 -9.81 -20.99
C ILE A 27 18.21 -9.30 -19.55
N LEU A 28 19.18 -8.56 -19.00
CA LEU A 28 19.14 -8.13 -17.59
C LEU A 28 18.05 -7.09 -17.30
N VAL A 29 17.84 -6.14 -18.21
CA VAL A 29 16.92 -5.01 -17.99
C VAL A 29 15.48 -5.44 -17.68
N PRO A 30 14.80 -6.28 -18.49
CA PRO A 30 13.42 -6.69 -18.18
C PRO A 30 13.32 -7.54 -16.90
N MET A 31 14.36 -8.34 -16.58
CA MET A 31 14.38 -9.16 -15.38
C MET A 31 14.39 -8.31 -14.09
N ILE A 32 15.13 -7.20 -14.09
CA ILE A 32 15.22 -6.30 -12.94
C ILE A 32 13.89 -5.60 -12.68
N PHE A 33 13.19 -5.13 -13.72
CA PHE A 33 11.90 -4.46 -13.56
C PHE A 33 10.84 -5.38 -12.91
N ASN A 34 10.75 -6.63 -13.37
CA ASN A 34 9.83 -7.60 -12.78
C ASN A 34 10.11 -7.87 -11.30
N GLN A 35 11.38 -7.98 -10.90
CA GLN A 35 11.74 -8.15 -9.49
C GLN A 35 11.40 -6.92 -8.65
N ILE A 36 11.57 -5.71 -9.21
CA ILE A 36 11.20 -4.48 -8.52
C ILE A 36 9.68 -4.47 -8.28
N ASP A 37 8.87 -4.78 -9.28
CA ASP A 37 7.41 -4.76 -9.14
C ASP A 37 6.89 -5.84 -8.17
N GLU A 38 7.50 -7.03 -8.18
CA GLU A 38 7.23 -8.06 -7.18
C GLU A 38 7.61 -7.59 -5.76
N SER A 39 8.77 -6.95 -5.60
CA SER A 39 9.22 -6.43 -4.31
C SER A 39 8.31 -5.31 -3.76
N LYS A 40 7.79 -4.46 -4.65
CA LYS A 40 6.80 -3.42 -4.29
C LYS A 40 5.51 -4.08 -3.80
N THR A 41 4.99 -5.03 -4.58
CA THR A 41 3.77 -5.76 -4.22
C THR A 41 3.91 -6.49 -2.89
N ALA A 42 5.02 -7.20 -2.69
CA ALA A 42 5.33 -7.89 -1.43
C ALA A 42 5.43 -6.93 -0.24
N ARG A 43 6.03 -5.75 -0.44
CA ARG A 43 6.08 -4.69 0.59
C ARG A 43 4.68 -4.18 0.93
N ALA A 44 3.87 -3.83 -0.07
CA ALA A 44 2.50 -3.37 0.16
C ALA A 44 1.65 -4.42 0.89
N GLN A 45 1.81 -5.71 0.56
CA GLN A 45 1.14 -6.82 1.26
C GLN A 45 1.56 -6.92 2.74
N ALA A 46 2.87 -6.77 3.02
CA ALA A 46 3.37 -6.79 4.38
C ALA A 46 2.83 -5.60 5.20
N ASP A 47 2.77 -4.41 4.59
CA ASP A 47 2.29 -3.19 5.23
C ASP A 47 0.78 -3.27 5.53
N VAL A 48 -0.04 -3.72 4.57
CA VAL A 48 -1.48 -3.98 4.77
C VAL A 48 -1.72 -5.00 5.88
N LYS A 49 -0.91 -6.07 5.94
CA LYS A 49 -0.99 -7.08 7.00
C LYS A 49 -0.61 -6.53 8.36
N SER A 50 0.40 -5.68 8.45
CA SER A 50 0.80 -5.02 9.68
C SER A 50 -0.31 -4.09 10.20
N LEU A 51 -0.91 -3.30 9.32
CA LEU A 51 -2.07 -2.46 9.63
C LEU A 51 -3.26 -3.29 10.13
N ALA A 52 -3.62 -4.36 9.41
CA ALA A 52 -4.70 -5.26 9.79
C ALA A 52 -4.49 -5.87 11.19
N MET A 53 -3.27 -6.34 11.48
CA MET A 53 -2.91 -6.88 12.80
C MET A 53 -3.01 -5.82 13.90
N ALA A 54 -2.50 -4.61 13.65
CA ALA A 54 -2.55 -3.51 14.61
C ALA A 54 -3.99 -3.14 14.98
N ILE A 55 -4.88 -3.09 13.99
CA ILE A 55 -6.32 -2.83 14.19
C ILE A 55 -6.96 -3.95 15.04
N GLN A 56 -6.63 -5.22 14.76
CA GLN A 56 -7.13 -6.34 15.55
C GLN A 56 -6.62 -6.33 16.99
N MET A 57 -5.35 -5.96 17.21
CA MET A 57 -4.78 -5.81 18.56
C MET A 57 -5.47 -4.69 19.34
N LEU A 58 -5.67 -3.52 18.72
CA LEU A 58 -6.43 -2.43 19.32
C LEU A 58 -7.83 -2.90 19.75
N ARG A 59 -8.55 -3.62 18.88
CA ARG A 59 -9.86 -4.18 19.19
C ARG A 59 -9.81 -5.18 20.34
N LYS A 60 -8.79 -6.03 20.38
CA LYS A 60 -8.60 -7.03 21.44
C LYS A 60 -8.40 -6.37 22.81
N ASP A 61 -7.64 -5.29 22.89
CA ASP A 61 -7.31 -4.64 24.15
C ASP A 61 -8.36 -3.63 24.61
N THR A 62 -8.96 -2.89 23.70
CA THR A 62 -9.88 -1.79 24.01
C THR A 62 -11.35 -2.15 23.80
N GLY A 63 -11.63 -3.30 23.15
CA GLY A 63 -12.96 -3.71 22.73
C GLY A 63 -13.53 -2.89 21.57
N LYS A 64 -12.78 -1.89 21.09
CA LYS A 64 -13.22 -0.92 20.08
C LYS A 64 -12.27 -0.92 18.90
N PHE A 65 -12.85 -0.69 17.74
CA PHE A 65 -12.08 -0.44 16.53
C PHE A 65 -11.60 1.03 16.47
N PRO A 66 -10.63 1.35 15.58
CA PRO A 66 -10.25 2.72 15.31
C PRO A 66 -11.42 3.43 14.63
N THR A 67 -12.20 4.16 15.42
CA THR A 67 -13.33 4.95 14.94
C THR A 67 -12.99 6.42 15.06
N LEU A 68 -13.42 7.20 14.08
CA LEU A 68 -13.35 8.65 14.20
C LEU A 68 -14.51 9.12 15.06
N ASP A 69 -14.21 9.86 16.13
CA ASP A 69 -15.25 10.49 16.96
C ASP A 69 -15.95 11.65 16.20
N LYS A 70 -15.35 12.16 15.12
CA LYS A 70 -15.85 13.26 14.29
C LYS A 70 -16.34 12.81 12.90
N ILE A 71 -17.22 11.82 12.83
CA ILE A 71 -17.99 11.53 11.60
C ILE A 71 -19.38 12.11 11.81
N THR A 72 -19.61 13.30 11.29
CA THR A 72 -20.98 13.79 11.06
C THR A 72 -21.59 12.96 9.94
N ALA A 73 -22.81 12.45 10.15
CA ALA A 73 -23.51 11.42 9.36
C ALA A 73 -23.71 11.69 7.86
N THR A 74 -23.15 12.77 7.31
CA THR A 74 -23.21 13.15 5.90
C THR A 74 -21.93 12.79 5.13
N ASP A 75 -20.81 12.55 5.83
CA ASP A 75 -19.58 12.08 5.20
C ASP A 75 -19.52 10.54 5.29
N THR A 76 -19.58 9.85 4.16
CA THR A 76 -19.43 8.39 4.07
C THR A 76 -17.97 7.99 4.34
N VAL A 77 -17.56 8.08 5.61
CA VAL A 77 -16.15 8.19 5.95
C VAL A 77 -15.33 6.93 5.68
N THR A 78 -14.31 7.10 4.85
CA THR A 78 -13.19 6.20 4.63
C THR A 78 -11.90 6.90 5.07
N ILE A 79 -11.21 6.35 6.07
CA ILE A 79 -9.94 6.91 6.52
C ILE A 79 -8.85 6.58 5.50
N LEU A 80 -8.10 7.60 5.17
CA LEU A 80 -6.84 7.51 4.44
C LEU A 80 -5.73 7.54 5.48
N TYR A 81 -4.98 6.45 5.61
CA TYR A 81 -3.73 6.48 6.35
C TYR A 81 -2.70 7.24 5.52
N VAL A 82 -2.41 8.47 5.91
CA VAL A 82 -1.34 9.28 5.31
C VAL A 82 -0.16 9.29 6.29
N PRO A 83 0.82 8.39 6.14
CA PRO A 83 1.92 8.28 7.09
C PRO A 83 2.76 9.57 7.23
N ASP A 84 2.79 10.44 6.20
CA ASP A 84 3.67 11.62 6.17
C ASP A 84 3.04 12.90 5.58
N GLY A 85 1.71 13.06 5.65
CA GLY A 85 1.00 14.26 5.15
C GLY A 85 1.11 14.57 3.63
N ASN A 86 2.03 13.92 2.90
CA ASN A 86 2.38 14.16 1.50
C ASN A 86 2.00 13.02 0.54
N ALA A 87 1.31 11.98 1.02
CA ALA A 87 0.91 10.85 0.18
C ALA A 87 -0.25 11.24 -0.75
N GLY A 88 -0.22 10.71 -1.98
CA GLY A 88 -1.38 10.77 -2.88
C GLY A 88 -2.56 10.00 -2.29
N ILE A 89 -3.78 10.52 -2.46
CA ILE A 89 -5.00 9.77 -2.13
C ILE A 89 -5.35 8.93 -3.37
N PRO A 90 -5.44 7.58 -3.26
CA PRO A 90 -5.90 6.76 -4.38
C PRO A 90 -7.25 7.22 -4.94
N ASN A 91 -7.47 6.96 -6.22
CA ASN A 91 -8.80 7.10 -6.80
C ASN A 91 -9.71 6.00 -6.23
N LEU A 92 -10.89 6.32 -5.72
CA LEU A 92 -11.71 5.35 -4.97
C LEU A 92 -12.89 4.86 -5.81
N ALA A 93 -13.18 3.56 -5.75
CA ALA A 93 -14.38 2.95 -6.34
C ALA A 93 -15.69 3.48 -5.71
N ALA A 94 -16.83 3.02 -6.22
CA ALA A 94 -18.13 3.37 -5.69
C ALA A 94 -18.27 3.00 -4.20
N GLY A 95 -18.91 3.89 -3.42
CA GLY A 95 -19.23 3.66 -2.01
C GLY A 95 -18.14 4.09 -1.02
N TRP A 96 -16.96 4.49 -1.49
CA TRP A 96 -15.94 5.12 -0.67
C TRP A 96 -16.14 6.65 -0.64
N SER A 97 -15.92 7.32 0.50
CA SER A 97 -15.80 8.78 0.53
C SER A 97 -14.59 9.23 1.35
N LYS A 98 -13.89 10.24 0.84
CA LYS A 98 -12.62 10.72 1.40
C LYS A 98 -12.88 11.44 2.72
N ALA A 99 -12.39 10.90 3.83
CA ALA A 99 -12.30 11.68 5.08
C ALA A 99 -10.94 12.36 5.16
N LYS A 100 -10.94 13.68 5.44
CA LYS A 100 -9.74 14.52 5.34
C LYS A 100 -8.92 14.67 6.63
N GLU A 101 -9.39 14.22 7.79
CA GLU A 101 -8.95 14.89 9.03
C GLU A 101 -8.39 14.01 10.15
N ASN A 102 -8.50 12.67 10.11
CA ASN A 102 -8.01 11.85 11.22
C ASN A 102 -7.08 10.75 10.72
N ASN A 103 -5.84 10.79 11.20
CA ASN A 103 -4.82 9.81 10.88
C ASN A 103 -5.02 8.58 11.78
N ILE A 104 -5.05 7.38 11.20
CA ILE A 104 -5.14 6.16 12.01
C ILE A 104 -3.92 5.98 12.94
N THR A 105 -2.79 6.69 12.71
CA THR A 105 -1.70 6.79 13.70
C THR A 105 -2.18 7.24 15.07
N ASP A 106 -3.17 8.12 15.14
CA ASP A 106 -3.63 8.70 16.41
C ASP A 106 -4.29 7.62 17.28
N HIS A 107 -4.87 6.60 16.64
CA HIS A 107 -5.52 5.47 17.30
C HIS A 107 -4.54 4.31 17.54
N LEU A 108 -3.64 4.05 16.60
CA LEU A 108 -2.77 2.86 16.64
C LEU A 108 -1.38 3.12 17.25
N ARG A 109 -0.88 4.35 17.23
CA ARG A 109 0.47 4.71 17.70
C ARG A 109 0.45 5.67 18.88
N ASP A 110 -0.31 6.76 18.76
CA ASP A 110 -0.15 7.91 19.67
C ASP A 110 -1.23 7.95 20.77
N ASN A 111 -2.31 7.18 20.64
CA ASN A 111 -3.46 7.11 21.56
C ASN A 111 -3.86 8.47 22.11
N SER A 112 -4.40 9.33 21.24
CA SER A 112 -4.81 10.71 21.55
C SER A 112 -6.05 10.82 22.47
N GLY A 113 -6.18 9.93 23.47
CA GLY A 113 -7.21 9.95 24.51
C GLY A 113 -8.48 9.17 24.19
N ALA A 114 -8.52 8.41 23.09
CA ALA A 114 -9.74 7.74 22.62
C ALA A 114 -10.01 6.37 23.29
N TYR A 115 -9.01 5.71 23.88
CA TYR A 115 -9.15 4.32 24.34
C TYR A 115 -8.70 4.08 25.80
N SER A 116 -9.65 3.71 26.66
CA SER A 116 -9.37 3.07 27.95
C SER A 116 -8.78 1.66 27.71
N ASN A 117 -7.72 1.29 28.44
CA ASN A 117 -6.98 0.01 28.32
C ASN A 117 -6.08 -0.14 27.08
N TRP A 118 -5.70 0.96 26.43
CA TRP A 118 -4.67 0.93 25.40
C TRP A 118 -3.32 0.47 25.99
N LYS A 119 -2.69 -0.53 25.37
CA LYS A 119 -1.47 -1.19 25.91
C LYS A 119 -0.17 -0.83 25.21
N GLY A 120 -0.21 0.01 24.19
CA GLY A 120 0.99 0.44 23.49
C GLY A 120 0.74 0.67 22.00
N PRO A 121 1.74 1.24 21.32
CA PRO A 121 1.65 1.41 19.88
C PRO A 121 1.55 0.04 19.22
N TYR A 122 0.43 -0.21 18.54
CA TYR A 122 0.17 -1.46 17.82
C TYR A 122 0.80 -1.47 16.43
N LEU A 123 1.20 -0.29 15.94
CA LEU A 123 1.71 -0.09 14.61
C LEU A 123 3.14 0.49 14.66
N PRO A 124 4.12 -0.13 13.97
CA PRO A 124 5.41 0.53 13.74
C PRO A 124 5.22 1.73 12.81
N GLN A 125 6.22 2.60 12.71
CA GLN A 125 6.19 3.66 11.69
C GLN A 125 6.12 3.02 10.31
N LEU A 126 4.98 3.18 9.64
CA LEU A 126 4.81 2.81 8.25
C LEU A 126 5.05 4.06 7.39
N SER A 127 5.57 3.83 6.19
CA SER A 127 5.66 4.86 5.16
C SER A 127 4.50 4.67 4.17
N VAL A 128 4.43 5.53 3.16
CA VAL A 128 3.46 5.41 2.07
C VAL A 128 3.66 4.10 1.30
N ASP A 129 2.65 3.71 0.53
CA ASP A 129 2.79 2.55 -0.31
C ASP A 129 3.91 2.73 -1.36
N PRO A 130 4.38 1.66 -2.00
CA PRO A 130 5.49 1.74 -2.95
C PRO A 130 5.23 2.61 -4.19
N TRP A 131 3.98 3.03 -4.40
CA TRP A 131 3.53 3.89 -5.48
C TRP A 131 3.17 5.31 -4.98
N ASN A 132 3.61 5.65 -3.78
CA ASN A 132 3.44 6.96 -3.14
C ASN A 132 1.98 7.33 -2.84
N ASN A 133 1.13 6.32 -2.63
CA ASN A 133 -0.25 6.50 -2.22
C ASN A 133 -0.45 6.14 -0.74
N ALA A 134 -1.49 6.75 -0.16
CA ALA A 134 -1.99 6.43 1.17
C ALA A 134 -2.69 5.06 1.17
N TYR A 135 -2.54 4.32 2.27
CA TYR A 135 -3.38 3.15 2.51
C TYR A 135 -4.80 3.58 2.86
N VAL A 136 -5.78 2.81 2.41
CA VAL A 136 -7.21 3.11 2.57
C VAL A 136 -7.81 2.11 3.55
N ILE A 137 -8.55 2.62 4.53
CA ILE A 137 -9.29 1.81 5.49
C ILE A 137 -10.71 2.36 5.66
N ASN A 138 -11.70 1.52 5.91
CA ASN A 138 -13.07 1.96 6.12
C ASN A 138 -13.42 2.09 7.61
N ALA A 139 -13.38 3.31 8.11
CA ALA A 139 -13.56 3.56 9.53
C ALA A 139 -15.01 3.46 10.03
N ASP A 140 -15.98 3.75 9.17
CA ASP A 140 -17.39 3.73 9.57
C ASP A 140 -17.96 2.30 9.65
N ALA A 141 -17.44 1.39 8.80
CA ALA A 141 -17.78 -0.03 8.86
C ALA A 141 -17.47 -0.67 10.22
N PHE A 142 -16.58 -0.07 11.01
CA PHE A 142 -16.29 -0.51 12.36
C PHE A 142 -17.43 -0.28 13.37
N ARG A 143 -18.38 0.62 13.08
CA ARG A 143 -19.52 0.94 13.97
C ARG A 143 -20.69 -0.03 13.80
N SER A 144 -20.84 -0.62 12.62
CA SER A 144 -21.95 -1.53 12.31
C SER A 144 -21.50 -2.99 12.32
N PRO A 145 -22.09 -3.85 13.18
CA PRO A 145 -21.83 -5.28 13.13
C PRO A 145 -22.11 -5.86 11.75
N GLY A 146 -21.16 -6.59 11.16
CA GLY A 146 -21.31 -7.29 9.89
C GLY A 146 -20.87 -6.52 8.64
N SER A 147 -20.53 -5.23 8.76
CA SER A 147 -19.92 -4.50 7.65
C SER A 147 -18.52 -5.03 7.34
N ALA A 148 -18.20 -5.20 6.05
CA ALA A 148 -16.86 -5.60 5.65
C ALA A 148 -15.89 -4.50 6.08
N VAL A 149 -14.83 -4.86 6.81
CA VAL A 149 -13.75 -3.93 7.15
C VAL A 149 -12.57 -4.23 6.24
N TRP A 150 -12.00 -3.20 5.64
CA TRP A 150 -10.97 -3.29 4.62
C TRP A 150 -9.73 -2.49 5.03
N VAL A 151 -8.57 -3.06 4.71
CA VAL A 151 -7.29 -2.36 4.65
C VAL A 151 -6.73 -2.59 3.27
N LEU A 152 -6.54 -1.52 2.48
CA LEU A 152 -6.20 -1.60 1.06
C LEU A 152 -5.04 -0.65 0.70
N SER A 153 -4.24 -1.04 -0.29
CA SER A 153 -3.38 -0.15 -1.09
C SER A 153 -3.93 -0.13 -2.51
N GLY A 154 -3.87 1.04 -3.15
CA GLY A 154 -4.35 1.23 -4.52
C GLY A 154 -3.40 0.74 -5.60
N GLY A 155 -2.39 -0.05 -5.23
CA GLY A 155 -1.53 -0.74 -6.19
C GLY A 155 -0.77 0.18 -7.17
N PRO A 156 -0.19 -0.42 -8.22
CA PRO A 156 0.46 0.30 -9.31
C PRO A 156 -0.38 1.39 -9.99
N ASN A 157 -1.69 1.19 -10.13
CA ASN A 157 -2.58 2.12 -10.84
C ASN A 157 -3.04 3.29 -9.95
N GLY A 158 -2.80 3.23 -8.63
CA GLY A 158 -3.20 4.25 -7.66
C GLY A 158 -4.72 4.38 -7.51
N LYS A 159 -5.47 3.32 -7.77
CA LYS A 159 -6.93 3.24 -7.70
C LYS A 159 -7.31 2.10 -6.75
N ILE A 160 -8.41 2.29 -6.05
CA ILE A 160 -9.08 1.25 -5.29
C ILE A 160 -10.25 0.80 -6.15
N ASP A 161 -10.13 -0.36 -6.79
CA ASP A 161 -11.16 -0.98 -7.61
C ASP A 161 -12.21 -1.72 -6.79
N THR A 162 -11.83 -2.22 -5.61
CA THR A 162 -12.69 -2.93 -4.65
C THR A 162 -13.67 -1.95 -4.00
N PRO A 163 -14.99 -2.03 -4.22
CA PRO A 163 -16.00 -1.22 -3.55
C PRO A 163 -16.04 -1.48 -2.04
N ALA A 164 -16.47 -0.47 -1.29
CA ALA A 164 -16.55 -0.55 0.17
C ALA A 164 -17.47 -1.69 0.67
N ALA A 165 -18.49 -2.06 -0.12
CA ALA A 165 -19.45 -3.11 0.20
C ALA A 165 -19.04 -4.51 -0.28
N ALA A 166 -17.91 -4.65 -0.99
CA ALA A 166 -17.46 -5.92 -1.51
C ALA A 166 -17.20 -6.94 -0.38
N THR A 167 -17.45 -8.22 -0.66
CA THR A 167 -17.14 -9.32 0.27
C THR A 167 -15.81 -10.00 -0.03
N THR A 168 -15.30 -9.78 -1.23
CA THR A 168 -14.06 -10.31 -1.80
C THR A 168 -13.25 -9.18 -2.44
N ILE A 169 -11.93 -9.31 -2.44
CA ILE A 169 -11.04 -8.32 -3.05
C ILE A 169 -11.27 -8.23 -4.57
N ASN A 170 -11.07 -7.05 -5.15
CA ASN A 170 -11.09 -6.82 -6.60
C ASN A 170 -12.41 -7.22 -7.26
N THR A 171 -13.53 -7.06 -6.56
CA THR A 171 -14.86 -7.34 -7.12
C THR A 171 -15.68 -6.10 -7.30
N ASP A 172 -16.62 -6.06 -8.24
CA ASP A 172 -17.61 -4.98 -8.36
C ASP A 172 -18.62 -5.02 -7.20
N ALA A 173 -19.57 -4.08 -7.19
CA ALA A 173 -20.60 -4.00 -6.14
C ALA A 173 -21.56 -5.22 -6.13
N VAL A 174 -21.51 -6.05 -7.18
CA VAL A 174 -22.33 -7.26 -7.37
C VAL A 174 -21.51 -8.53 -7.09
N GLY A 175 -20.22 -8.41 -6.77
CA GLY A 175 -19.32 -9.52 -6.44
C GLY A 175 -18.59 -10.15 -7.64
N ASN A 176 -18.63 -9.55 -8.83
CA ASN A 176 -17.88 -10.05 -9.98
C ASN A 176 -16.43 -9.53 -9.98
N LEU A 177 -15.46 -10.38 -10.32
CA LEU A 177 -14.06 -9.97 -10.41
C LEU A 177 -13.84 -8.87 -11.47
N ILE A 178 -13.04 -7.87 -11.12
CA ILE A 178 -12.63 -6.77 -12.00
C ILE A 178 -11.27 -7.16 -12.61
N ALA A 179 -11.19 -7.21 -13.94
CA ALA A 179 -10.03 -7.78 -14.64
C ALA A 179 -8.76 -6.92 -14.58
N ASP A 180 -8.91 -5.60 -14.43
CA ASP A 180 -7.84 -4.60 -14.36
C ASP A 180 -7.47 -4.19 -12.92
N ALA A 181 -8.07 -4.83 -11.92
CA ALA A 181 -7.85 -4.50 -10.53
C ALA A 181 -6.51 -5.01 -10.00
N ASP A 182 -5.76 -4.12 -9.36
CA ASP A 182 -4.44 -4.36 -8.78
C ASP A 182 -4.38 -4.01 -7.28
N ASP A 183 -5.54 -3.73 -6.66
CA ASP A 183 -5.60 -3.45 -5.23
C ASP A 183 -4.98 -4.58 -4.42
N ILE A 184 -4.26 -4.19 -3.37
CA ILE A 184 -3.67 -5.11 -2.42
C ILE A 184 -4.36 -4.89 -1.08
N GLY A 185 -4.99 -5.94 -0.55
CA GLY A 185 -5.96 -5.74 0.51
C GLY A 185 -6.21 -6.93 1.42
N ILE A 186 -6.61 -6.63 2.66
CA ILE A 186 -7.10 -7.62 3.62
C ILE A 186 -8.47 -7.16 4.13
N ARG A 187 -9.40 -8.12 4.17
CA ARG A 187 -10.67 -7.98 4.86
C ARG A 187 -10.51 -8.43 6.32
N LEU A 188 -10.89 -7.57 7.24
CA LEU A 188 -11.02 -7.91 8.66
C LEU A 188 -12.43 -8.48 8.92
N GLN A 189 -12.48 -9.54 9.73
CA GLN A 189 -13.71 -10.18 10.22
C GLN A 189 -13.95 -9.84 11.70
#